data_AF-R6ZKT2-F1
#
_entry.id   AF-R6ZKT2-F1
#
_cell.length_a   1.000
_cell.length_b   1.000
_cell.length_c   1.000
_cell.angle_alpha   90.00
_cell.angle_beta   90.00
_cell.angle_gamma   90.00
#
_symmetry.space_group_name_H-M   'P 1'
#
loop_
_entity.id
_entity.type
_entity.pdbx_description
1 polymer ?
#
loop_
_entity_poly.entity_id
_entity_poly.type
_entity_poly.pdbx_seq_one_letter_code
_entity_poly.pdbx_strand_id
1 'polypeptide(L)'
;MPTYDPTLFDPRIHTWSEIAQLYQSYLSTGPLEYMAAIFRKLTESDEDAMQFALEFYGPMYLLYSVYDGAEEKDAVSPLLDAHIDRFIAKVESGYRKDG
;
A
#
# COMPACT_ATOMS: atom_id res chain seq x y z
N MET A 1 -20.09 -0.33 0.02
CA MET A 1 -19.45 -0.25 -1.30
C MET A 1 -18.47 0.91 -1.24
N PRO A 2 -17.16 0.71 -1.51
CA PRO A 2 -16.24 1.83 -1.56
C PRO A 2 -16.59 2.69 -2.77
N THR A 3 -16.81 3.98 -2.54
CA THR A 3 -17.12 4.96 -3.58
C THR A 3 -15.89 5.20 -4.44
N TYR A 4 -16.04 5.10 -5.76
CA TYR A 4 -15.02 5.45 -6.75
C TYR A 4 -14.56 6.90 -6.53
N ASP A 5 -13.27 7.09 -6.23
CA ASP A 5 -12.64 8.41 -6.19
C ASP A 5 -12.17 8.79 -7.62
N PRO A 6 -12.81 9.75 -8.29
CA PRO A 6 -12.47 10.14 -9.65
C PRO A 6 -11.12 10.87 -9.75
N THR A 7 -10.52 11.29 -8.62
CA THR A 7 -9.23 12.01 -8.63
C THR A 7 -8.02 11.09 -8.85
N LEU A 8 -8.19 9.78 -8.66
CA LEU A 8 -7.14 8.77 -8.82
C LEU A 8 -6.61 8.67 -10.27
N PHE A 9 -7.39 9.16 -11.24
CA PHE A 9 -7.05 9.19 -12.67
C PHE A 9 -6.99 10.62 -13.23
N ASP A 10 -6.87 11.65 -12.40
CA ASP A 10 -6.71 13.03 -12.89
C ASP A 10 -5.35 13.18 -13.61
N PRO A 11 -5.33 13.43 -14.93
CA PRO A 11 -4.10 13.58 -15.69
C PRO A 11 -3.26 14.81 -15.30
N ARG A 12 -3.80 15.69 -14.44
CA ARG A 12 -3.08 16.81 -13.83
C ARG A 12 -2.31 16.43 -12.56
N ILE A 13 -2.53 15.22 -12.04
CA ILE A 13 -1.90 14.70 -10.80
C ILE A 13 -0.97 13.51 -11.13
N HIS A 14 -1.40 12.59 -12.00
CA HIS A 14 -0.57 11.47 -12.48
C HIS A 14 -0.76 11.25 -13.99
N THR A 15 0.32 10.99 -14.73
CA THR A 15 0.19 10.71 -16.17
C THR A 15 -0.30 9.27 -16.40
N TRP A 16 -1.08 9.03 -17.46
CA TRP A 16 -1.48 7.68 -17.87
C TRP A 16 -0.29 6.73 -18.06
N SER A 17 0.86 7.28 -18.47
CA SER A 17 2.12 6.54 -18.59
C SER A 17 2.63 6.02 -17.25
N GLU A 18 2.60 6.85 -16.20
CA GLU A 18 3.04 6.44 -14.86
C GLU A 18 2.12 5.36 -14.26
N ILE A 19 0.79 5.53 -14.36
CA ILE A 19 -0.16 4.52 -13.87
C ILE A 19 0.01 3.20 -14.63
N ALA A 20 0.20 3.27 -15.96
CA ALA A 20 0.44 2.08 -16.78
C ALA A 20 1.76 1.38 -16.43
N GLN A 21 2.82 2.13 -16.14
CA GLN A 21 4.11 1.57 -15.72
C GLN A 21 4.00 0.87 -14.38
N LEU A 22 3.35 1.49 -13.40
CA LEU A 22 3.08 0.86 -12.11
C LEU A 22 2.26 -0.44 -12.31
N TYR A 23 1.18 -0.39 -13.09
CA TYR A 23 0.40 -1.61 -13.36
C TYR A 23 1.20 -2.70 -14.10
N GLN A 24 2.12 -2.31 -14.98
CA GLN A 24 3.08 -3.22 -15.61
C GLN A 24 4.01 -3.88 -14.57
N SER A 25 4.52 -3.14 -13.58
CA SER A 25 5.31 -3.70 -12.48
C SER A 25 4.52 -4.72 -11.68
N TYR A 26 3.24 -4.44 -11.39
CA TYR A 26 2.35 -5.41 -10.73
C TYR A 26 2.26 -6.73 -11.49
N LEU A 27 2.16 -6.69 -12.82
CA LEU A 27 2.04 -7.89 -13.66
C LEU A 27 3.37 -8.65 -13.85
N SER A 28 4.49 -7.93 -13.87
CA SER A 28 5.79 -8.50 -14.24
C SER A 28 6.58 -9.00 -13.05
N THR A 29 6.53 -8.30 -11.92
CA THR A 29 7.37 -8.58 -10.75
C THR A 29 6.51 -8.89 -9.51
N GLY A 30 5.33 -8.27 -9.41
CA GLY A 30 4.29 -8.66 -8.45
C GLY A 30 3.84 -7.51 -7.55
N PRO A 31 2.89 -7.77 -6.63
CA PRO A 31 2.29 -6.75 -5.78
C PRO A 31 3.27 -6.09 -4.82
N LEU A 32 4.28 -6.83 -4.33
CA LEU A 32 5.22 -6.27 -3.36
C LEU A 32 6.12 -5.20 -3.99
N GLU A 33 6.72 -5.48 -5.14
CA GLU A 33 7.57 -4.52 -5.86
C GLU A 33 6.74 -3.38 -6.48
N TYR A 34 5.50 -3.65 -6.87
CA TYR A 34 4.54 -2.59 -7.21
C TYR A 34 4.37 -1.59 -6.07
N MET A 35 4.14 -2.07 -4.84
CA MET A 35 4.00 -1.19 -3.68
C MET A 35 5.32 -0.46 -3.37
N ALA A 36 6.47 -1.12 -3.52
CA ALA A 36 7.78 -0.48 -3.36
C ALA A 36 7.98 0.66 -4.37
N ALA A 37 7.57 0.48 -5.63
CA ALA A 37 7.63 1.53 -6.65
C ALA A 37 6.75 2.74 -6.31
N ILE A 38 5.60 2.52 -5.65
CA ILE A 38 4.75 3.61 -5.12
C ILE A 38 5.47 4.32 -3.96
N PHE A 39 5.92 3.56 -2.96
CA PHE A 39 6.56 4.12 -1.77
C PHE A 39 7.91 4.77 -2.05
N ARG A 40 8.56 4.46 -3.17
CA ARG A 40 9.79 5.13 -3.59
C ARG A 40 9.64 6.64 -3.73
N LYS A 41 8.43 7.12 -4.08
CA LYS A 41 8.11 8.56 -4.12
C LYS A 41 8.08 9.20 -2.72
N LEU A 42 8.03 8.38 -1.67
CA LEU A 42 7.90 8.80 -0.27
C LEU A 42 9.13 8.52 0.59
N THR A 43 10.18 7.90 0.03
CA THR A 43 11.39 7.49 0.77
C THR A 43 12.64 8.01 0.08
N GLU A 44 13.76 8.03 0.81
CA GLU A 44 15.05 8.48 0.26
C GLU A 44 15.78 7.35 -0.49
N SER A 45 15.57 6.10 -0.08
CA SER A 45 16.23 4.92 -0.67
C SER A 45 15.23 3.85 -1.15
N ASP A 46 15.72 2.97 -2.03
CA ASP A 46 14.98 1.79 -2.51
C ASP A 46 14.79 0.77 -1.37
N GLU A 47 15.73 0.69 -0.42
CA GLU A 47 15.65 -0.18 0.75
C GLU A 47 14.51 0.25 1.68
N ASP A 48 14.40 1.55 1.96
CA ASP A 48 13.29 2.11 2.76
C ASP A 48 11.94 1.91 2.06
N ALA A 49 11.90 2.07 0.73
CA ALA A 49 10.70 1.83 -0.06
C ALA A 49 10.25 0.37 0.03
N MET A 50 11.19 -0.57 -0.07
CA MET A 50 10.92 -2.00 0.09
C MET A 50 10.47 -2.32 1.52
N GLN A 51 11.07 -1.69 2.53
CA GLN A 51 10.64 -1.87 3.91
C GLN A 51 9.21 -1.36 4.12
N PHE A 52 8.86 -0.20 3.57
CA PHE A 52 7.49 0.33 3.63
C PHE A 52 6.51 -0.61 2.90
N ALA A 53 6.90 -1.14 1.74
CA ALA A 53 6.10 -2.11 1.01
C ALA A 53 5.85 -3.39 1.81
N LEU A 54 6.88 -3.94 2.47
CA LEU A 54 6.78 -5.13 3.32
C LEU A 54 5.90 -4.88 4.55
N GLU A 55 6.09 -3.75 5.23
CA GLU A 55 5.30 -3.39 6.41
C GLU A 55 3.83 -3.16 6.05
N PHE A 56 3.56 -2.54 4.91
CA PHE A 56 2.19 -2.34 4.43
C PHE A 56 1.56 -3.65 3.95
N TYR A 57 2.19 -4.30 2.98
CA TYR A 57 1.60 -5.39 2.20
C TYR A 57 1.74 -6.76 2.87
N GLY A 58 2.81 -7.01 3.63
CA GLY A 58 3.06 -8.30 4.28
C GLY A 58 1.91 -8.73 5.19
N PRO A 59 1.50 -7.91 6.17
CA PRO A 59 0.37 -8.21 7.03
C PRO A 59 -0.95 -8.34 6.25
N MET A 60 -1.20 -7.50 5.24
CA MET A 60 -2.39 -7.65 4.40
C MET A 60 -2.43 -8.99 3.65
N TYR A 61 -1.29 -9.43 3.12
CA TYR A 61 -1.17 -10.72 2.44
C TYR A 61 -1.45 -11.89 3.39
N LEU A 62 -0.92 -11.84 4.61
CA LEU A 62 -1.16 -12.87 5.63
C LEU A 62 -2.62 -12.90 6.12
N LEU A 63 -3.29 -11.75 6.14
CA LEU A 63 -4.70 -11.66 6.54
C LEU A 63 -5.62 -12.45 5.60
N TYR A 64 -5.24 -12.71 4.34
CA TYR A 64 -5.99 -13.65 3.47
C TYR A 64 -5.98 -15.07 4.04
N SER A 65 -4.83 -15.56 4.49
CA SER A 65 -4.72 -16.89 5.10
C SER A 65 -5.50 -16.98 6.41
N VAL A 66 -5.47 -15.92 7.22
CA VAL A 66 -6.26 -15.83 8.46
C VAL A 66 -7.75 -15.80 8.14
N TYR A 67 -8.17 -15.01 7.15
CA TYR A 67 -9.56 -14.92 6.72
C TYR A 67 -10.11 -16.25 6.19
N ASP A 68 -9.32 -16.98 5.42
CA ASP A 68 -9.72 -18.29 4.90
C ASP A 68 -9.79 -19.36 5.98
N GLY A 69 -8.94 -19.26 7.01
CA GLY A 69 -8.90 -20.18 8.15
C GLY A 69 -9.78 -19.79 9.34
N ALA A 70 -10.34 -18.57 9.37
CA ALA A 70 -11.13 -18.07 10.48
C ALA A 70 -12.57 -18.60 10.43
N GLU A 71 -13.06 -19.11 11.56
CA GLU A 71 -14.48 -19.43 11.75
C GLU A 71 -15.34 -18.15 11.74
N GLU A 72 -14.82 -17.07 12.33
CA GLU A 72 -15.45 -15.75 12.36
C GLU A 72 -14.68 -14.75 11.48
N LYS A 73 -15.09 -14.68 10.21
CA LYS A 73 -14.45 -13.84 9.18
C LYS A 73 -14.50 -12.35 9.48
N ASP A 74 -15.53 -11.90 10.18
CA ASP A 74 -15.73 -10.50 10.53
C ASP A 74 -14.65 -9.98 11.50
N ALA A 75 -13.98 -10.86 12.24
CA ALA A 75 -12.88 -10.50 13.13
C ALA A 75 -11.60 -10.05 12.39
N VAL A 76 -11.48 -10.31 11.08
CA VAL A 76 -10.31 -9.92 10.28
C VAL A 76 -10.35 -8.45 9.89
N SER A 77 -11.54 -7.90 9.62
CA SER A 77 -11.68 -6.50 9.15
C SER A 77 -11.11 -5.49 10.16
N PRO A 78 -11.40 -5.58 11.48
CA PRO A 78 -10.81 -4.67 12.46
C PRO A 78 -9.27 -4.78 12.56
N LEU A 79 -8.70 -5.97 12.29
CA LEU A 79 -7.24 -6.16 12.28
C LEU A 79 -6.60 -5.45 11.09
N LEU A 80 -7.25 -5.50 9.94
CA LEU A 80 -6.83 -4.78 8.75
C LEU A 80 -6.90 -3.26 8.97
N ASP A 81 -8.03 -2.76 9.48
CA ASP A 81 -8.22 -1.34 9.76
C ASP A 81 -7.15 -0.81 10.72
N ALA A 82 -6.94 -1.52 11.84
CA ALA A 82 -5.92 -1.15 12.82
C ALA A 82 -4.48 -1.23 12.27
N HIS A 83 -4.24 -2.07 11.25
CA HIS A 83 -2.93 -2.11 10.57
C HIS A 83 -2.74 -0.88 9.68
N ILE A 84 -3.74 -0.53 8.88
CA ILE A 84 -3.72 0.64 8.00
C ILE A 84 -3.54 1.93 8.83
N ASP A 85 -4.31 2.11 9.90
CA ASP A 85 -4.21 3.29 10.77
C ASP A 85 -2.81 3.45 11.37
N ARG A 86 -2.22 2.36 11.87
CA ARG A 86 -0.86 2.37 12.43
C ARG A 86 0.20 2.67 11.38
N PHE A 87 0.03 2.12 10.18
CA PHE A 87 0.94 2.38 9.07
C PHE A 87 0.91 3.86 8.65
N ILE A 88 -0.29 4.44 8.48
CA ILE A 88 -0.45 5.86 8.14
C ILE A 88 0.19 6.75 9.21
N ALA A 89 -0.13 6.52 10.49
CA ALA A 89 0.43 7.30 11.59
C ALA A 89 1.97 7.25 11.62
N LYS A 90 2.56 6.08 11.31
CA LYS A 90 4.01 5.94 11.22
C LYS A 90 4.58 6.78 10.08
N VAL A 91 4.02 6.66 8.87
CA VAL A 91 4.46 7.43 7.69
C VAL A 91 4.39 8.93 7.98
N GLU A 92 3.24 9.42 8.47
CA GLU A 92 3.06 10.84 8.81
C GLU A 92 4.04 11.34 9.89
N SER A 93 4.38 10.50 10.87
CA SER A 93 5.35 10.86 11.91
C SER A 93 6.79 10.96 11.42
N GLY A 94 7.14 10.21 10.36
CA GLY A 94 8.44 10.31 9.68
C GLY A 94 8.56 11.63 8.92
N TYR A 95 7.55 11.95 8.11
CA TYR A 95 7.47 13.21 7.35
C TYR A 95 7.62 14.48 8.21
N ARG A 96 7.10 14.45 9.43
CA ARG A 96 7.16 15.59 10.38
C ARG A 96 8.52 15.80 11.03
N LYS A 97 9.47 14.88 10.90
CA LYS A 97 10.84 15.05 11.43
C LYS A 97 11.80 15.69 10.42
N ASP A 98 11.45 15.65 9.14
CA ASP A 98 12.32 16.09 8.04
C ASP A 98 11.86 17.41 7.37
N GLY A 99 10.78 18.04 7.89
CA GLY A 99 10.28 19.36 7.47
C GLY A 99 10.35 20.40 8.56
#